data_AF-A0A349ECZ6-F1
#
_entry.id   AF-A0A349ECZ6-F1
#
_cell.length_a   1.000
_cell.length_b   1.000
_cell.length_c   1.000
_cell.angle_alpha   90.00
_cell.angle_beta   90.00
_cell.angle_gamma   90.00
#
_symmetry.space_group_name_H-M   'P 1'
#
loop_
_entity.id
_entity.type
_entity.pdbx_description
1 polymer ?
#
loop_
_entity_poly.entity_id
_entity_poly.type
_entity_poly.pdbx_seq_one_letter_code
_entity_poly.pdbx_strand_id
1 'polypeptide(L)' 'MAYSTFTLKKVKDEFNLTVIENINLFRDQKIQPFEISDFLKLTLKRYVPLALSVNTEKSRS' A
#
# COMPACT_ATOMS: atom_id res chain seq x y z
N MET A 1 -4.55 -2.69 -24.28
CA MET A 1 -5.66 -3.47 -23.71
C MET A 1 -6.59 -2.54 -22.95
N ALA A 2 -7.90 -2.74 -23.02
CA ALA A 2 -8.82 -2.09 -22.08
C ALA A 2 -8.60 -2.68 -20.67
N TYR A 3 -8.74 -1.88 -19.62
CA TYR A 3 -8.58 -2.34 -18.23
C TYR A 3 -9.52 -3.51 -17.89
N SER A 4 -10.71 -3.55 -18.49
CA SER A 4 -11.70 -4.60 -18.31
C SER A 4 -11.26 -5.99 -18.82
N THR A 5 -10.24 -6.06 -19.67
CA THR A 5 -9.75 -7.31 -20.27
C THR A 5 -8.32 -7.67 -19.86
N PHE A 6 -7.74 -6.89 -18.94
CA PHE A 6 -6.41 -7.08 -18.41
C PHE A 6 -6.33 -8.36 -17.58
N THR A 7 -5.29 -9.16 -17.83
CA THR A 7 -4.90 -10.28 -16.98
C THR A 7 -3.39 -10.36 -16.95
N LEU A 8 -2.80 -10.71 -15.79
CA LEU A 8 -1.35 -10.83 -15.65
C LEU A 8 -0.77 -11.85 -16.65
N LYS A 9 -1.47 -12.97 -16.90
CA LYS A 9 -1.06 -13.99 -17.86
C LYS A 9 -0.87 -13.43 -19.28
N LYS A 10 -1.86 -12.70 -19.81
CA LYS A 10 -1.78 -12.12 -21.16
C LYS A 10 -0.56 -11.22 -21.32
N VAL A 11 -0.28 -10.38 -20.32
CA VAL A 11 0.84 -9.44 -20.39
C VAL A 11 2.18 -10.16 -20.26
N LYS A 12 2.27 -11.23 -19.45
CA LYS A 12 3.46 -12.09 -19.42
C LYS A 12 3.75 -12.71 -20.79
N ASP A 13 2.72 -13.25 -21.43
CA ASP A 13 2.85 -14.00 -22.68
C ASP A 13 3.11 -13.05 -23.87
N GLU A 14 2.40 -11.93 -23.98
CA GLU A 14 2.55 -11.00 -25.11
C GLU A 14 3.86 -10.21 -25.08
N PHE A 15 4.34 -9.87 -23.88
CA PHE A 15 5.55 -9.06 -23.71
C PHE A 15 6.76 -9.87 -23.25
N ASN A 16 6.65 -11.21 -23.19
CA ASN A 16 7.68 -12.12 -22.71
C ASN A 16 8.27 -11.70 -21.34
N LEU A 17 7.39 -11.35 -20.40
CA LEU A 17 7.80 -10.82 -19.09
C LEU A 17 8.01 -11.91 -18.06
N THR A 18 9.10 -11.77 -17.31
CA THR A 18 9.36 -12.51 -16.08
C THR A 18 8.68 -11.81 -14.90
N VAL A 19 7.95 -12.58 -14.09
CA VAL A 19 7.37 -12.08 -12.83
C VAL A 19 8.29 -12.46 -11.68
N ILE A 20 8.61 -11.49 -10.84
CA ILE A 20 9.41 -11.71 -9.63
C ILE A 20 8.53 -11.38 -8.43
N GLU A 21 8.06 -12.42 -7.74
CA GLU A 21 7.10 -12.28 -6.63
C GLU A 21 7.77 -12.05 -5.28
N ASN A 22 8.97 -12.62 -5.09
CA ASN A 22 9.66 -12.66 -3.80
C ASN A 22 10.83 -11.67 -3.72
N ILE A 23 10.68 -10.49 -4.32
CA ILE A 23 11.63 -9.39 -4.12
C ILE A 23 11.20 -8.59 -2.90
N ASN A 24 12.12 -8.47 -1.94
CA ASN A 24 11.97 -7.49 -0.88
C ASN A 24 12.45 -6.14 -1.42
N LEU A 25 11.50 -5.29 -1.83
CA LEU A 25 11.73 -3.97 -2.44
C LEU A 25 12.50 -3.00 -1.53
N PHE A 26 12.52 -3.27 -0.22
CA PHE A 26 13.10 -2.38 0.79
C PHE A 26 14.30 -3.01 1.50
N ARG A 27 14.82 -4.15 1.02
CA ARG A 27 15.90 -4.90 1.71
C ARG A 27 17.22 -4.14 1.76
N ASP A 28 17.54 -3.45 0.67
CA ASP A 28 18.86 -2.83 0.47
C ASP A 28 18.90 -1.39 1.01
N GLN A 29 17.74 -0.80 1.26
CA GLN A 29 17.63 0.48 1.95
C GLN A 29 17.54 0.18 3.44
N LYS A 30 18.60 0.49 4.20
CA LYS A 30 18.50 0.64 5.65
C LYS A 30 17.60 1.84 5.94
N ILE A 31 16.29 1.68 5.76
CA ILE A 31 15.29 2.70 6.03
C ILE A 31 15.37 2.95 7.53
N GLN A 32 15.93 4.10 7.88
CA GLN A 32 15.99 4.53 9.26
C GLN A 32 14.59 4.99 9.68
N PRO A 33 14.16 4.68 10.91
CA PRO A 33 12.97 5.29 11.48
C PRO A 33 13.06 6.82 11.34
N PHE A 34 11.99 7.42 10.87
CA PHE A 34 11.89 8.87 10.76
C PHE A 34 10.69 9.35 11.56
N GLU A 35 10.91 10.42 12.34
CA GLU A 35 9.86 11.03 13.12
C GLU A 35 8.85 11.73 12.21
N ILE A 36 7.58 11.36 12.34
CA ILE A 36 6.51 12.04 11.62
C ILE A 36 6.33 13.48 12.13
N SER A 37 5.83 14.36 11.26
CA SER A 37 5.62 15.77 11.60
C SER A 37 4.62 15.93 12.76
N ASP A 38 4.77 17.01 13.53
CA ASP A 38 3.87 17.31 14.64
C ASP A 38 2.42 17.48 14.18
N PHE A 39 2.21 18.06 13.00
CA PHE A 39 0.90 18.15 12.38
C PHE A 39 0.27 16.77 12.17
N LEU A 40 1.03 15.80 11.65
CA LEU A 40 0.55 14.44 11.44
C LEU A 40 0.29 13.73 12.78
N LYS A 41 1.18 13.91 13.78
CA LYS A 41 0.99 13.37 15.14
C LYS A 41 -0.33 13.87 15.76
N LEU A 42 -0.57 15.18 15.71
CA LEU A 42 -1.79 15.80 16.25
C LEU A 42 -3.05 15.34 15.50
N THR A 43 -2.97 15.23 14.18
CA THR A 43 -4.08 14.76 13.33
C THR A 43 -4.45 13.33 13.69
N LEU A 44 -3.47 12.42 13.75
CA LEU A 44 -3.72 11.03 14.11
C LEU A 44 -4.29 10.90 15.52
N LYS A 45 -3.75 11.64 16.49
CA LYS A 45 -4.25 11.65 17.88
C LYS A 45 -5.73 12.02 17.96
N ARG A 46 -6.18 12.98 17.14
CA ARG A 46 -7.57 13.44 17.13
C ARG A 46 -8.52 12.50 16.39
N TYR A 47 -8.11 12.03 15.20
CA TYR A 47 -9.06 11.39 14.27
C TYR A 47 -9.06 9.87 14.32
N VAL A 48 -7.97 9.21 14.76
CA VAL A 48 -7.94 7.74 14.87
C VAL A 48 -9.02 7.21 15.84
N PRO A 49 -9.21 7.78 17.05
CA PRO A 49 -10.27 7.32 17.94
C PRO A 49 -11.69 7.51 17.37
N LEU A 50 -11.89 8.61 16.62
CA LEU A 50 -13.16 8.89 15.94
C LEU A 50 -13.42 7.90 14.81
N ALA A 51 -12.42 7.57 13.99
CA ALA A 51 -12.56 6.59 12.93
C ALA A 51 -12.93 5.20 13.48
N LEU A 52 -12.32 4.81 14.60
CA LEU A 52 -12.64 3.54 15.28
C LEU A 52 -14.04 3.54 15.90
N SER A 53 -14.49 4.66 16.48
CA SER A 53 -15.82 4.74 17.11
C SER A 53 -16.96 4.82 16.10
N VAL A 54 -16.71 5.38 14.91
CA VAL A 54 -17.72 5.51 13.85
C VAL A 54 -17.97 4.18 13.12
N ASN A 55 -17.24 3.11 13.47
CA ASN A 55 -17.54 1.73 13.07
C ASN A 55 -17.70 1.53 11.56
N THR A 56 -17.07 2.37 10.74
CA THR A 56 -17.13 2.20 9.29
C THR A 56 -16.38 0.92 8.94
N GLU A 57 -16.96 0.06 8.11
CA GLU A 57 -16.31 -1.20 7.70
C GLU A 57 -14.93 -0.97 7.07
N LYS A 58 -14.68 0.22 6.50
CA LYS A 58 -13.38 0.63 5.95
C LYS A 58 -12.29 0.85 7.01
N SER A 59 -12.64 0.97 8.30
CA SER A 59 -11.69 1.15 9.40
C SER A 59 -11.25 -0.18 10.03
N ARG A 60 -11.77 -1.31 9.56
CA ARG A 60 -11.63 -2.62 10.21
C ARG A 60 -10.68 -3.60 9.49
N SER A 61 -10.01 -3.20 8.42
CA SER A 61 -9.12 -4.08 7.63
C SER A 61 -7.80 -3.43 7.26
#